data_AF-A0A8T4UTN7-F1
#
_entry.id   AF-A0A8T4UTN7-F1
#
_cell.length_a   1.000
_cell.length_b   1.000
_cell.length_c   1.000
_cell.angle_alpha   90.00
_cell.angle_beta   90.00
_cell.angle_gamma   90.00
#
_symmetry.space_group_name_H-M   'P 1'
#
loop_
_entity.id
_entity.type
_entity.pdbx_description
1 polymer ?
#
loop_
_entity_poly.entity_id
_entity_poly.type
_entity_poly.pdbx_seq_one_letter_code
_entity_poly.pdbx_strand_id
1 'polypeptide(L)'
;MKCPECKAELKEVRVKVHGAKQQVTSHQCPRCEYFAFEPESATQVLQELRETPLRIEQRIIKLSGERLGLYLSKHIVQSLGLKKGESVYLSVPDKRHILIELG
;
A
#
# COMPACT_ATOMS: atom_id res chain seq x y z
N MET A 1 14.15 -25.69 -3.82
CA MET A 1 14.43 -25.18 -5.19
C MET A 1 15.90 -24.77 -5.30
N LYS A 2 16.50 -24.83 -6.48
CA LYS A 2 17.87 -24.32 -6.72
C LYS A 2 17.82 -22.86 -7.15
N CYS A 3 18.76 -22.07 -6.66
CA CYS A 3 18.93 -20.68 -7.06
C CYS A 3 19.27 -20.60 -8.55
N PRO A 4 18.58 -19.76 -9.34
CA PRO A 4 18.85 -19.63 -10.77
C PRO A 4 20.22 -19.01 -11.05
N GLU A 5 20.79 -18.25 -10.11
CA GLU A 5 22.06 -17.54 -10.31
C GLU A 5 23.28 -18.36 -9.89
N CYS A 6 23.24 -19.00 -8.71
CA CYS A 6 24.41 -19.70 -8.17
C CYS A 6 24.18 -21.20 -7.93
N LYS A 7 23.02 -21.75 -8.32
CA LYS A 7 22.62 -23.15 -8.16
C LYS A 7 22.58 -23.68 -6.72
N ALA A 8 22.86 -22.83 -5.73
CA ALA A 8 22.75 -23.14 -4.31
C ALA A 8 21.29 -23.41 -3.93
N GLU A 9 21.09 -24.12 -2.83
CA GLU A 9 19.74 -24.38 -2.32
C GLU A 9 19.12 -23.09 -1.78
N LEU A 10 17.89 -22.79 -2.22
CA LEU A 10 17.14 -21.64 -1.74
C LEU A 10 16.52 -21.95 -0.38
N LYS A 11 16.61 -20.99 0.54
CA LYS A 11 15.95 -21.04 1.84
C LYS A 11 14.56 -20.45 1.72
N GLU A 12 13.57 -21.15 2.24
CA GLU A 12 12.22 -20.63 2.39
C GLU A 12 12.12 -19.73 3.62
N VAL A 13 11.53 -18.55 3.46
CA VAL A 13 11.35 -17.55 4.50
C VAL A 13 9.93 -16.99 4.39
N ARG A 14 9.18 -16.99 5.51
CA ARG A 14 7.87 -16.34 5.59
C ARG A 14 8.05 -14.87 5.93
N VAL A 15 7.53 -14.00 5.07
CA VAL A 15 7.66 -12.54 5.19
C VAL A 15 6.29 -11.96 5.51
N LYS A 16 6.24 -11.10 6.53
CA LYS A 16 5.04 -10.35 6.87
C LYS A 16 5.01 -9.05 6.07
N VAL A 17 3.99 -8.86 5.24
CA VAL A 17 3.78 -7.63 4.47
C VAL A 17 2.87 -6.70 5.26
N HIS A 18 3.27 -5.42 5.39
CA HIS A 18 2.48 -4.43 6.10
C HIS A 18 1.14 -4.20 5.37
N GLY A 19 0.03 -4.33 6.10
CA GLY A 19 -1.32 -4.20 5.54
C GLY A 19 -1.96 -5.50 5.08
N ALA A 20 -1.21 -6.60 4.97
CA ALA A 20 -1.74 -7.93 4.70
C ALA A 20 -1.86 -8.74 6.01
N LYS A 21 -2.96 -9.48 6.18
CA LYS A 21 -3.13 -10.44 7.28
C LYS A 21 -2.31 -11.69 7.02
N GLN A 22 -2.18 -12.08 5.75
CA GLN A 22 -1.43 -13.27 5.36
C GLN A 22 0.07 -12.98 5.17
N GLN A 23 0.90 -13.99 5.45
CA GLN A 23 2.34 -13.94 5.19
C GLN A 23 2.62 -14.44 3.78
N VAL A 24 3.62 -13.86 3.12
CA VAL A 24 4.08 -14.29 1.80
C VAL A 24 5.30 -15.19 1.94
N THR A 25 5.36 -16.26 1.16
CA THR A 25 6.53 -17.13 1.12
C THR A 25 7.57 -16.54 0.17
N SER A 26 8.81 -16.43 0.63
CA SER A 26 9.96 -16.00 -0.17
C SER A 26 11.01 -17.09 -0.21
N HIS A 27 11.63 -17.28 -1.38
CA HIS A 27 12.80 -18.11 -1.56
C HIS A 27 14.03 -17.22 -1.69
N GLN A 28 14.93 -17.31 -0.72
CA GLN A 28 16.12 -16.48 -0.62
C GLN A 28 17.38 -17.33 -0.73
N CYS A 29 18.34 -16.86 -1.52
CA CYS A 29 19.64 -17.50 -1.65
C CYS A 29 20.62 -16.92 -0.63
N PRO A 30 21.24 -17.75 0.23
CA PRO A 30 22.22 -17.27 1.20
C PRO A 30 23.59 -16.91 0.58
N ARG A 31 23.80 -17.18 -0.72
CA ARG A 31 25.11 -17.01 -1.38
C ARG A 31 25.19 -15.83 -2.34
N CYS A 32 24.13 -15.55 -3.09
CA CYS A 32 24.11 -14.50 -4.10
C CYS A 32 22.99 -13.48 -3.89
N GLU A 33 22.33 -13.51 -2.73
CA GLU A 33 21.26 -12.56 -2.36
C GLU A 33 20.03 -12.58 -3.28
N TYR A 34 19.96 -13.52 -4.23
CA TYR A 34 18.76 -13.76 -5.02
C TYR A 34 17.55 -13.97 -4.11
N PHE A 35 16.48 -13.23 -4.38
CA PHE A 35 15.21 -13.38 -3.69
C PHE A 35 14.06 -13.39 -4.69
N ALA A 36 13.10 -14.26 -4.45
CA ALA A 36 11.83 -14.29 -5.17
C ALA A 36 10.70 -14.61 -4.20
N PHE A 37 9.48 -14.14 -4.52
CA PHE A 37 8.28 -14.57 -3.82
C PHE A 37 7.63 -15.73 -4.55
N GLU A 38 7.01 -16.63 -3.80
CA GLU A 38 6.20 -17.69 -4.36
C GLU A 38 4.94 -17.09 -5.02
N PRO A 39 4.69 -17.35 -6.32
CA PRO A 39 3.65 -16.66 -7.09
C PRO A 39 2.24 -16.77 -6.51
N GLU A 40 1.89 -17.94 -5.96
CA GLU A 40 0.56 -18.18 -5.38
C GLU A 40 0.34 -17.34 -4.12
N SER A 41 1.29 -17.37 -3.18
CA SER A 41 1.21 -16.59 -1.95
C SER A 41 1.28 -15.07 -2.21
N ALA A 42 2.07 -14.65 -3.20
CA ALA A 42 2.16 -13.24 -3.59
C ALA A 42 0.84 -12.73 -4.19
N THR A 43 0.18 -13.55 -5.01
CA THR A 43 -1.11 -13.19 -5.63
C THR A 43 -2.21 -13.02 -4.58
N GLN A 44 -2.25 -13.90 -3.57
CA GLN A 44 -3.22 -13.79 -2.46
C GLN A 44 -3.01 -12.51 -1.65
N VAL A 45 -1.75 -12.19 -1.29
CA VAL A 45 -1.43 -10.94 -0.58
C VAL A 45 -1.76 -9.71 -1.42
N LEU A 46 -1.52 -9.74 -2.74
CA LEU A 46 -1.88 -8.64 -3.64
C LEU A 46 -3.39 -8.45 -3.74
N GLN A 47 -4.18 -9.53 -3.75
CA GLN A 47 -5.65 -9.44 -3.71
C GLN A 47 -6.12 -8.82 -2.39
N GLU A 48 -5.57 -9.27 -1.26
CA GLU A 48 -5.90 -8.70 0.05
C GLU A 48 -5.57 -7.20 0.12
N LEU A 49 -4.41 -6.79 -0.38
CA LEU A 49 -4.01 -5.38 -0.42
C LEU A 49 -4.84 -4.54 -1.40
N ARG A 50 -5.42 -5.14 -2.45
CA ARG A 50 -6.37 -4.47 -3.35
C ARG A 50 -7.75 -4.27 -2.71
N GLU A 51 -8.20 -5.25 -1.94
CA GLU A 51 -9.49 -5.19 -1.22
C GLU A 51 -9.41 -4.33 0.05
N THR A 52 -8.22 -4.08 0.55
CA THR A 52 -8.00 -3.19 1.68
C THR A 52 -7.88 -1.75 1.16
N PRO A 53 -8.77 -0.81 1.55
CA PRO A 53 -8.61 0.58 1.16
C PRO A 53 -7.25 1.09 1.65
N LEU A 54 -6.50 1.74 0.76
CA LEU A 54 -5.23 2.40 1.06
C LEU A 54 -5.42 3.29 2.30
N ARG A 55 -4.95 2.81 3.45
CA ARG A 55 -4.98 3.57 4.71
C ARG A 55 -3.85 4.57 4.67
N ILE A 56 -4.19 5.81 4.30
CA ILE A 56 -3.25 6.91 4.27
C ILE A 56 -3.51 7.80 5.47
N GLU A 57 -2.53 7.87 6.37
CA GLU A 57 -2.57 8.80 7.48
C GLU A 57 -2.33 10.23 6.98
N GLN A 58 -3.33 11.08 7.16
CA GLN A 58 -3.34 12.47 6.69
C GLN A 58 -3.40 13.39 7.89
N ARG A 59 -2.40 14.27 8.01
CA ARG A 59 -2.38 15.27 9.09
C ARG A 59 -3.28 16.42 8.68
N ILE A 60 -4.34 16.67 9.44
CA ILE A 60 -5.19 17.85 9.25
C ILE A 60 -4.36 19.08 9.63
N ILE A 61 -4.09 19.96 8.66
CA ILE A 61 -3.41 21.23 8.90
C ILE A 61 -4.49 22.31 8.93
N LYS A 62 -4.75 22.88 10.10
CA LYS A 62 -5.67 24.00 10.26
C LYS A 62 -5.04 25.24 9.60
N LEU A 63 -5.34 25.48 8.33
CA LEU A 63 -5.03 26.74 7.67
C LEU A 63 -5.97 27.81 8.25
N SER A 64 -5.41 28.90 8.75
CA SER A 64 -6.10 29.96 9.50
C SER A 64 -7.37 30.48 8.83
N GLY A 65 -8.37 30.87 9.64
CA GLY A 65 -9.71 31.24 9.19
C GLY A 65 -10.67 30.05 9.26
N GLU A 66 -11.98 30.26 9.15
CA GLU A 66 -13.03 29.24 9.33
C GLU A 66 -13.04 28.12 8.25
N ARG A 67 -11.91 27.89 7.55
CA ARG A 67 -11.79 26.96 6.43
C ARG A 67 -11.06 25.68 6.87
N LEU A 68 -11.66 24.53 6.58
CA LEU A 68 -11.00 23.23 6.73
C LEU A 68 -10.01 23.02 5.57
N GLY A 69 -8.72 22.96 5.86
CA GLY A 69 -7.68 22.59 4.90
C GLY A 69 -7.34 21.11 5.02
N LEU A 70 -7.48 20.36 3.91
CA LEU A 70 -6.97 18.99 3.79
C LEU A 70 -5.71 19.03 2.92
N TYR A 71 -4.59 18.52 3.45
CA TYR A 71 -3.34 18.45 2.70
C TYR A 71 -3.13 17.06 2.13
N LEU A 72 -3.39 16.87 0.83
CA LEU A 72 -3.02 15.63 0.14
C LEU A 72 -1.55 15.68 -0.28
N SER A 73 -0.79 14.61 0.01
CA SER A 73 0.61 14.50 -0.44
C SER A 73 0.70 14.46 -1.97
N LYS A 74 1.84 14.92 -2.51
CA LYS A 74 2.09 14.94 -3.97
C LYS A 74 1.90 13.57 -4.62
N HIS A 75 2.30 12.49 -3.95
CA HIS A 75 2.16 11.14 -4.46
C HIS A 75 0.69 10.75 -4.65
N ILE A 76 -0.18 11.11 -3.70
CA ILE A 76 -1.62 10.83 -3.77
C ILE A 76 -2.27 11.61 -4.91
N VAL A 77 -1.96 12.90 -4.99
CA VAL A 77 -2.44 13.78 -6.07
C VAL A 77 -2.09 13.18 -7.44
N GLN A 78 -0.87 12.66 -7.60
CA GLN A 78 -0.43 12.02 -8.84
C GLN A 78 -1.11 10.66 -9.07
N SER A 79 -1.19 9.81 -8.06
CA SER A 79 -1.78 8.46 -8.17
C SER A 79 -3.28 8.51 -8.45
N LEU A 80 -4.00 9.48 -7.89
CA LEU A 80 -5.43 9.67 -8.10
C LEU A 80 -5.74 10.62 -9.27
N GLY A 81 -4.72 11.19 -9.91
CA GLY A 81 -4.88 12.09 -11.06
C GLY A 81 -5.57 13.43 -10.75
N LEU A 82 -5.55 13.86 -9.48
CA LEU A 82 -6.27 15.04 -9.01
C LEU A 82 -5.71 16.32 -9.62
N LYS A 83 -6.60 17.18 -10.11
CA LYS A 83 -6.27 18.50 -10.65
C LYS A 83 -6.52 19.59 -9.61
N LYS A 84 -5.74 20.67 -9.71
CA LYS A 84 -6.00 21.86 -8.89
C LYS A 84 -7.38 22.43 -9.25
N GLY A 85 -8.20 22.68 -8.23
CA GLY A 85 -9.54 23.23 -8.39
C GLY A 85 -10.62 22.18 -8.70
N GLU A 86 -10.29 20.89 -8.69
CA GLU A 86 -11.24 19.80 -8.82
C GLU A 86 -12.15 19.71 -7.59
N SER A 87 -13.43 19.44 -7.81
CA SER A 87 -14.41 19.24 -6.75
C SER A 87 -14.30 17.82 -6.21
N VAL A 88 -14.24 17.70 -4.89
CA VAL A 88 -14.28 16.40 -4.21
C VAL A 88 -15.44 16.41 -3.22
N TYR A 89 -16.13 15.28 -3.12
CA TYR A 89 -17.18 15.09 -2.12
C TYR A 89 -16.55 14.52 -0.85
N LEU A 90 -16.88 15.13 0.28
CA LEU A 90 -16.43 14.70 1.60
C LEU A 90 -17.64 14.20 2.38
N SER A 91 -17.59 12.94 2.80
CA SER A 91 -18.59 12.34 3.69
C SER A 91 -17.94 11.92 4.99
N VAL A 92 -18.67 12.08 6.09
CA VAL A 92 -18.24 11.64 7.43
C VAL A 92 -19.21 10.53 7.85
N PRO A 93 -19.00 9.29 7.38
CA PRO A 93 -19.92 8.18 7.66
C PRO A 93 -19.98 7.85 9.15
N ASP A 94 -18.92 8.12 9.91
CA ASP A 94 -18.91 8.06 11.37
C ASP A 94 -17.85 9.00 11.97
N LYS A 95 -17.74 9.02 13.30
CA LYS A 95 -16.82 9.93 14.04
C LYS A 95 -15.32 9.66 13.80
N ARG A 96 -14.95 8.58 13.10
CA ARG A 96 -13.56 8.13 12.91
C ARG A 96 -13.12 8.12 11.45
N HIS A 97 -14.07 8.08 10.50
CA HIS A 97 -13.76 7.95 9.09
C HIS A 97 -14.24 9.17 8.29
N ILE A 98 -13.42 9.59 7.32
CA ILE A 98 -13.80 10.55 6.27
C ILE A 98 -13.65 9.81 4.94
N LEU A 99 -14.72 9.80 4.15
CA LEU A 99 -14.74 9.31 2.78
C LEU A 99 -14.56 10.50 1.84
N ILE A 100 -13.65 10.37 0.88
CA ILE A 100 -13.43 11.36 -0.18
C ILE A 100 -13.79 10.70 -1.51
N GLU A 101 -14.83 11.21 -2.17
CA GLU A 101 -15.23 10.80 -3.51
C GLU A 101 -14.78 11.84 -4.52
N LEU A 102 -14.19 11.37 -5.62
CA LEU A 102 -13.70 12.21 -6.72
C LEU A 102 -14.82 12.36 -7.75
N GLY A 103 -15.08 13.59 -8.20
CA GLY A 103 -16.15 13.92 -9.14
C GLY A 103 -15.75 13.92 -10.61
#